data_AF-A0A4V6M3V4-F1
#
_entry.id   AF-A0A4V6M3V4-F1
#
_cell.length_a   1.000
_cell.length_b   1.000
_cell.length_c   1.000
_cell.angle_alpha   90.00
_cell.angle_beta   90.00
_cell.angle_gamma   90.00
#
_symmetry.space_group_name_H-M   'P 1'
#
loop_
_entity.id
_entity.type
_entity.pdbx_description
1 polymer ?
#
loop_
_entity_poly.entity_id
_entity_poly.type
_entity_poly.pdbx_seq_one_letter_code
_entity_poly.pdbx_strand_id
1 'polypeptide(L)'
;MPKAPQIPNLKPAVVASAPRASTTARGYGHAHRQQRARLLKRHPLCQRCEADWSAHLHHIDRDPHNRADANVELLCERCHRAEHGR
;
A
#
# COMPACT_ATOMS: atom_id res chain seq x y z
N MET A 1 -25.94 -25.71 -48.92
CA MET A 1 -25.53 -24.72 -47.90
C MET A 1 -24.47 -25.38 -47.01
N PRO A 2 -23.20 -24.96 -47.00
CA PRO A 2 -22.22 -25.57 -46.10
C PRO A 2 -22.53 -25.20 -44.65
N LYS A 3 -22.41 -26.18 -43.75
CA LYS A 3 -22.71 -26.04 -42.32
C LYS A 3 -21.59 -25.24 -41.64
N ALA A 4 -21.96 -24.19 -40.90
CA ALA A 4 -21.00 -23.34 -40.20
C ALA A 4 -20.14 -24.16 -39.21
N PRO A 5 -18.83 -23.87 -39.09
CA PRO A 5 -17.96 -24.57 -38.16
C PRO A 5 -18.32 -24.22 -36.71
N GLN A 6 -18.39 -25.23 -35.85
CA GLN A 6 -18.63 -25.04 -34.42
C GLN A 6 -17.30 -24.73 -33.73
N ILE A 7 -17.17 -23.53 -33.16
CA ILE A 7 -16.05 -23.17 -32.31
C ILE A 7 -16.37 -23.65 -30.89
N PRO A 8 -15.59 -24.59 -30.30
CA PRO A 8 -15.82 -25.01 -28.93
C PRO A 8 -15.56 -23.85 -27.97
N ASN A 9 -16.45 -23.67 -27.00
CA ASN A 9 -16.33 -22.63 -25.98
C ASN A 9 -15.30 -23.07 -24.93
N LEU A 10 -14.03 -22.67 -25.10
CA LEU A 10 -13.00 -22.90 -24.09
C LEU A 10 -13.22 -21.95 -22.91
N LYS A 11 -13.58 -22.51 -21.75
CA LYS A 11 -13.56 -21.78 -20.48
C LYS A 11 -12.12 -21.30 -20.20
N PRO A 12 -11.90 -20.04 -19.80
CA PRO A 12 -10.56 -19.59 -19.43
C PRO A 12 -10.06 -20.43 -18.26
N ALA A 13 -8.88 -21.03 -18.43
CA ALA A 13 -8.21 -21.75 -17.36
C ALA A 13 -7.89 -20.76 -16.24
N VAL A 14 -8.41 -21.03 -15.03
CA VAL A 14 -8.07 -20.26 -13.83
C VAL A 14 -6.63 -20.60 -13.48
N VAL A 15 -5.68 -19.81 -13.98
CA VAL A 15 -4.28 -19.89 -13.56
C VAL A 15 -4.21 -19.47 -12.09
N ALA A 16 -3.81 -20.40 -11.22
CA ALA A 16 -3.59 -20.12 -9.82
C ALA A 16 -2.45 -19.09 -9.69
N SER A 17 -2.78 -17.87 -9.28
CA SER A 17 -1.80 -16.81 -9.04
C SER A 17 -0.83 -17.23 -7.92
N ALA A 18 0.46 -16.92 -8.08
CA ALA A 18 1.46 -17.17 -7.04
C ALA A 18 1.06 -16.49 -5.70
N PRO A 19 1.36 -17.11 -4.55
CA PRO A 19 1.02 -16.55 -3.25
C PRO A 19 1.72 -15.19 -3.04
N ARG A 20 1.00 -14.24 -2.45
CA ARG A 20 1.55 -12.91 -2.10
C ARG A 20 2.67 -13.07 -1.07
N ALA A 21 3.77 -12.33 -1.25
CA ALA A 21 4.86 -12.27 -0.28
C ALA A 21 4.37 -11.83 1.11
N SER A 22 5.03 -12.35 2.15
CA SER A 22 4.69 -12.05 3.55
C SER A 22 4.74 -10.54 3.83
N THR A 23 3.99 -10.07 4.83
CA THR A 23 3.96 -8.64 5.21
C THR A 23 5.36 -8.11 5.55
N THR A 24 6.20 -8.92 6.18
CA THR A 24 7.60 -8.57 6.46
C THR A 24 8.44 -8.49 5.20
N ALA A 25 8.27 -9.45 4.27
CA ALA A 25 8.96 -9.42 2.98
C ALA A 25 8.58 -8.19 2.14
N ARG A 26 7.36 -7.67 2.31
CA ARG A 26 6.88 -6.44 1.69
C ARG A 26 7.30 -5.15 2.42
N GLY A 27 8.17 -5.22 3.43
CA GLY A 27 8.68 -4.06 4.17
C GLY A 27 7.84 -3.64 5.40
N TYR A 28 6.57 -4.04 5.47
CA TYR A 28 5.60 -3.65 6.51
C TYR A 28 5.65 -4.50 7.81
N GLY A 29 6.81 -5.08 8.10
CA GLY A 29 7.02 -5.98 9.24
C GLY A 29 7.03 -5.31 10.61
N HIS A 30 7.59 -5.99 11.61
CA HIS A 30 7.65 -5.51 13.00
C HIS A 30 8.36 -4.15 13.14
N ALA A 31 9.51 -3.98 12.47
CA ALA A 31 10.28 -2.73 12.51
C ALA A 31 9.47 -1.53 11.99
N HIS A 32 8.70 -1.70 10.90
CA HIS A 32 7.79 -0.68 10.38
C HIS A 32 6.72 -0.31 11.41
N ARG A 33 6.12 -1.31 12.09
CA ARG A 33 5.10 -1.05 13.13
C ARG A 33 5.68 -0.27 14.31
N GLN A 34 6.89 -0.59 14.75
CA GLN A 34 7.57 0.13 15.82
C GLN A 34 7.89 1.57 15.43
N GLN A 35 8.40 1.79 14.22
CA GLN A 35 8.66 3.14 13.70
C GLN A 35 7.37 3.95 13.63
N ARG A 36 6.29 3.40 13.07
CA ARG A 36 4.98 4.04 13.01
C ARG A 36 4.49 4.44 14.40
N ALA A 37 4.54 3.53 15.37
CA ALA A 37 4.10 3.82 16.74
C ALA A 37 4.93 4.94 17.41
N ARG A 38 6.25 4.94 17.19
CA ARG A 38 7.16 5.98 17.71
C ARG A 38 6.87 7.35 17.09
N LEU A 39 6.74 7.41 15.76
CA LEU A 39 6.56 8.67 15.04
C LEU A 39 5.16 9.27 15.24
N LEU A 40 4.10 8.45 15.28
CA LEU A 40 2.75 8.94 15.58
C LEU A 40 2.64 9.56 16.98
N LYS A 41 3.41 9.07 17.96
CA LYS A 41 3.46 9.68 19.30
C LYS A 41 4.17 11.04 19.29
N ARG A 42 5.19 11.21 18.43
CA ARG A 42 5.98 12.44 18.32
C ARG A 42 5.26 13.51 17.47
N HIS A 43 4.54 13.09 16.45
CA HIS A 43 3.85 13.95 15.49
C HIS A 43 2.35 13.60 15.48
N PRO A 44 1.61 14.04 16.50
CA PRO A 44 0.19 13.71 16.65
C PRO A 44 -0.68 14.28 15.52
N LEU A 45 -0.30 15.42 14.95
CA LEU A 45 -1.03 16.08 13.87
C LEU A 45 -0.43 15.71 12.51
N CYS A 46 -1.28 15.72 11.48
CA CYS A 46 -0.93 15.49 10.09
C CYS A 46 0.10 16.51 9.62
N GLN A 47 1.21 16.05 9.04
CA GLN A 47 2.31 16.92 8.58
C GLN A 47 1.99 17.69 7.29
N ARG A 48 0.86 17.37 6.62
CA ARG A 48 0.42 18.08 5.41
C ARG A 48 -0.66 19.12 5.68
N CYS A 49 -1.71 18.75 6.42
CA CYS A 49 -2.85 19.65 6.65
C CYS A 49 -2.83 20.33 8.02
N GLU A 50 -2.04 19.81 8.98
CA GLU A 50 -1.94 20.30 10.38
C GLU A 50 -3.26 20.40 11.16
N ALA A 51 -4.39 20.04 10.56
CA ALA A 51 -5.73 20.17 11.14
C ALA A 51 -6.27 18.85 11.72
N ASP A 52 -5.81 17.71 11.20
CA ASP A 52 -6.30 16.38 11.55
C ASP A 52 -5.21 15.56 12.26
N TRP A 53 -5.63 14.56 13.05
CA TRP A 53 -4.70 13.62 13.66
C TRP A 53 -4.01 12.74 12.62
N SER A 54 -2.71 12.53 12.81
CA SER A 54 -1.92 11.56 12.04
C SER A 54 -2.40 10.14 12.34
N ALA A 55 -2.65 9.38 11.28
CA ALA A 55 -3.08 7.98 11.35
C ALA A 55 -2.17 7.06 10.55
N HIS A 56 -1.48 7.56 9.54
CA HIS A 56 -0.66 6.77 8.62
C HIS A 56 0.77 7.26 8.60
N LEU A 57 1.69 6.31 8.42
CA LEU A 57 3.06 6.58 8.05
C LEU A 57 3.18 6.29 6.56
N HIS A 58 3.55 7.29 5.79
CA HIS A 58 3.72 7.22 4.34
C HIS A 58 5.22 7.34 4.01
N HIS A 59 5.71 6.53 3.07
CA HIS A 59 7.08 6.62 2.58
C HIS A 59 7.10 7.52 1.35
N ILE A 60 7.88 8.60 1.40
CA ILE A 60 7.94 9.64 0.36
C ILE A 60 8.43 9.05 -0.96
N ASP A 61 9.45 8.19 -0.91
CA ASP A 61 9.98 7.45 -2.08
C ASP A 61 9.14 6.24 -2.50
N ARG A 62 8.07 5.93 -1.77
CA ARG A 62 7.20 4.76 -1.97
C ARG A 62 7.92 3.42 -1.79
N ASP A 63 9.12 3.40 -1.20
CA ASP A 63 9.85 2.19 -0.84
C ASP A 63 9.63 1.85 0.65
N PRO A 64 8.87 0.79 0.98
CA PRO A 64 8.64 0.37 2.36
C PRO A 64 9.89 -0.21 3.06
N HIS A 65 11.00 -0.40 2.34
CA HIS A 65 12.27 -0.82 2.92
C HIS A 65 13.12 0.38 3.37
N ASN A 66 12.93 1.57 2.80
CA ASN A 66 13.64 2.78 3.18
C ASN A 66 13.01 3.44 4.43
N ARG A 67 13.47 3.00 5.60
CA ARG A 67 12.97 3.43 6.91
C ARG A 67 13.64 4.69 7.46
N ALA A 68 14.31 5.50 6.64
CA ALA A 68 14.87 6.75 7.13
C ALA A 68 13.74 7.65 7.66
N ASP A 69 13.88 8.20 8.87
CA ASP A 69 12.85 9.07 9.46
C ASP A 69 12.59 10.33 8.59
N ALA A 70 13.56 10.75 7.79
CA ALA A 70 13.42 11.85 6.81
C ALA A 70 12.68 11.44 5.52
N ASN A 71 12.57 10.14 5.24
CA ASN A 71 11.86 9.58 4.08
C ASN A 71 10.40 9.23 4.40
N VAL A 72 9.93 9.55 5.61
CA VAL A 72 8.56 9.22 6.03
C VAL A 72 7.82 10.47 6.45
N GLU A 73 6.54 10.52 6.10
CA GLU A 73 5.62 11.57 6.53
C GLU A 73 4.42 10.96 7.25
N LEU A 74 3.88 11.69 8.24
CA LEU A 74 2.77 11.26 9.07
C LEU A 74 1.52 11.99 8.60
N LEU A 75 0.56 11.23 8.10
CA LEU A 75 -0.62 11.76 7.41
C LEU A 75 -1.92 11.34 8.09
N CYS A 76 -2.93 12.21 8.04
CA CYS A 76 -4.30 11.81 8.30
C CYS A 76 -4.83 10.91 7.17
N GLU A 77 -5.93 10.20 7.42
CA GLU A 77 -6.58 9.32 6.43
C GLU A 77 -6.83 10.01 5.09
N ARG A 78 -7.34 11.26 5.14
CA ARG A 78 -7.68 12.05 3.95
C ARG A 78 -6.46 12.37 3.10
N CYS A 79 -5.41 12.90 3.73
CA CYS A 79 -4.17 13.25 3.03
C CYS A 79 -3.45 11.99 2.50
N HIS A 80 -3.47 10.90 3.27
CA HIS A 80 -2.88 9.63 2.86
C HIS A 80 -3.59 9.04 1.63
N ARG A 81 -4.92 9.06 1.62
CA ARG A 81 -5.71 8.61 0.46
C ARG A 81 -5.47 9.48 -0.78
N ALA A 82 -5.33 10.80 -0.60
CA ALA A 82 -5.04 11.71 -1.70
C ALA A 82 -3.69 11.41 -2.37
N GLU A 83 -2.70 10.93 -1.61
CA GLU A 83 -1.39 10.54 -2.13
C GLU A 83 -1.43 9.23 -2.94
N HIS A 84 -2.21 8.23 -2.49
CA HIS A 84 -2.35 6.95 -3.22
C HIS A 84 -3.33 7.01 -4.40
N GLY A 85 -4.25 7.98 -4.39
CA GLY A 85 -5.29 8.14 -5.42
C GLY A 85 -4.83 8.94 -6.65
N ARG A 86 -3.55 9.29 -6.73
CA ARG A 86 -2.94 10.07 -7.81
C ARG A 86 -1.97 9.20 -8.61
#